data_AF-A0A9N9IDR5-F1
#
_entry.id   AF-A0A9N9IDR5-F1
#
_cell.length_a   1.000
_cell.length_b   1.000
_cell.length_c   1.000
_cell.angle_alpha   90.00
_cell.angle_beta   90.00
_cell.angle_gamma   90.00
#
_symmetry.space_group_name_H-M   'P 1'
#
loop_
_entity.id
_entity.type
_entity.pdbx_description
1 polymer ?
#
loop_
_entity_poly.entity_id
_entity_poly.type
_entity_poly.pdbx_seq_one_letter_code
_entity_poly.pdbx_strand_id
1 'polypeptide(L)' 'MCLNIIYLDLGYTLSISCITLKIIADHLHALEYLDLKNCHRISQKIIDKLFPDLEIGGYYILLLG' A
#
# COMPACT_ATOMS: atom_id res chain seq x y z
N MET A 1 -3.35 -10.82 -18.97
CA MET A 1 -4.21 -9.62 -18.81
C MET A 1 -3.43 -8.63 -17.96
N CYS A 2 -3.15 -7.42 -18.46
CA CYS A 2 -2.61 -6.35 -17.62
C CYS A 2 -3.79 -5.64 -16.96
N LEU A 3 -3.83 -5.65 -15.63
CA LEU A 3 -4.84 -4.92 -14.86
C LEU A 3 -4.46 -3.43 -14.88
N ASN A 4 -5.28 -2.59 -15.51
CA ASN A 4 -5.07 -1.15 -15.53
C ASN A 4 -5.74 -0.49 -14.31
N ILE A 5 -5.28 -0.91 -13.12
CA ILE A 5 -5.75 -0.36 -11.85
C ILE A 5 -4.85 0.82 -11.50
N ILE A 6 -5.44 2.02 -11.43
CA ILE A 6 -4.74 3.28 -11.11
C ILE A 6 -4.88 3.63 -9.62
N TYR A 7 -6.02 3.29 -9.02
CA TYR A 7 -6.33 3.57 -7.62
C TYR A 7 -6.76 2.27 -6.92
N LEU A 8 -6.17 1.98 -5.76
CA LEU A 8 -6.52 0.83 -4.94
C LEU A 8 -6.66 1.24 -3.47
N ASP A 9 -7.87 1.11 -2.93
CA ASP A 9 -8.13 1.31 -1.50
C ASP A 9 -8.14 -0.04 -0.77
N LEU A 10 -7.25 -0.17 0.21
CA LEU A 10 -7.10 -1.31 1.07
C LEU A 10 -7.20 -0.94 2.56
N GLY A 11 -7.72 0.25 2.85
CA GLY A 11 -7.93 0.76 4.19
C GLY A 11 -8.75 -0.20 5.06
N TYR A 12 -8.43 -0.20 6.36
CA TYR A 12 -9.03 -1.02 7.41
C TYR A 12 -8.92 -2.53 7.21
N THR A 13 -8.12 -2.99 6.25
CA THR A 13 -7.96 -4.41 5.98
C THR A 13 -6.94 -5.03 6.94
N LEU A 14 -7.44 -5.72 7.97
CA LEU A 14 -6.63 -6.29 9.07
C LEU A 14 -5.67 -7.43 8.66
N SER A 15 -5.93 -8.05 7.50
CA SER A 15 -5.22 -9.23 7.02
C SER A 15 -4.17 -8.95 5.94
N ILE A 16 -3.88 -7.67 5.65
CA ILE A 16 -2.82 -7.33 4.68
C ILE A 16 -1.47 -7.71 5.26
N SER A 17 -0.66 -8.34 4.41
CA SER A 17 0.69 -8.77 4.72
C SER A 17 1.68 -8.21 3.71
N CYS A 18 2.97 -8.34 4.01
CA CYS A 18 4.03 -8.04 3.05
C CYS A 18 3.90 -8.84 1.74
N ILE A 19 3.29 -10.03 1.77
CA ILE A 19 3.06 -10.84 0.56
C ILE A 19 2.02 -10.15 -0.34
N THR A 20 0.94 -9.63 0.25
CA THR A 20 -0.09 -8.87 -0.47
C THR A 20 0.53 -7.68 -1.20
N LEU A 21 1.38 -6.91 -0.51
CA LEU A 21 2.05 -5.74 -1.09
C LEU A 21 3.01 -6.12 -2.22
N LYS A 22 3.73 -7.23 -2.11
CA LYS A 22 4.57 -7.73 -3.21
C LYS A 22 3.75 -8.07 -4.44
N ILE A 23 2.63 -8.78 -4.27
CA ILE A 23 1.74 -9.11 -5.39
C ILE A 23 1.23 -7.84 -6.08
N ILE A 24 0.88 -6.81 -5.31
CA ILE A 24 0.47 -5.51 -5.84
C ILE A 24 1.61 -4.88 -6.66
N ALA A 25 2.82 -4.77 -6.10
CA ALA A 25 3.98 -4.22 -6.81
C ALA A 25 4.32 -5.00 -8.09
N ASP A 26 4.20 -6.34 -8.05
CA ASP A 26 4.56 -7.23 -9.15
C ASP A 26 3.53 -7.23 -10.30
N HIS A 27 2.28 -6.80 -10.06
CA HIS A 27 1.19 -6.94 -11.05
C HIS A 27 0.47 -5.64 -11.40
N LEU A 28 0.44 -4.65 -10.51
CA LEU A 28 -0.29 -3.39 -10.69
C LEU A 28 0.67 -2.27 -11.08
N HIS A 29 1.31 -2.41 -12.24
CA HIS A 29 2.32 -1.44 -12.72
C HIS A 29 1.76 -0.07 -13.11
N ALA A 30 0.43 0.05 -13.28
CA ALA A 30 -0.26 1.31 -13.56
C ALA A 30 -0.81 1.98 -12.29
N LEU A 31 -0.54 1.41 -11.11
CA LEU A 31 -1.04 1.94 -9.84
C LEU A 31 -0.33 3.27 -9.55
N GLU A 32 -1.12 4.30 -9.28
CA GLU A 32 -0.65 5.64 -8.92
C GLU A 32 -0.95 5.97 -7.45
N TYR A 33 -1.98 5.34 -6.88
CA TYR A 33 -2.35 5.52 -5.46
C TYR A 33 -2.74 4.21 -4.78
N LEU A 34 -2.24 4.02 -3.56
CA LEU A 34 -2.59 2.90 -2.68
C LEU A 34 -2.98 3.40 -1.28
N ASP A 35 -4.24 3.20 -0.88
CA ASP A 35 -4.67 3.50 0.49
C ASP A 35 -4.39 2.34 1.43
N LEU A 36 -3.67 2.58 2.53
CA LEU A 36 -3.40 1.61 3.59
C LEU A 36 -3.87 2.10 4.95
N LYS A 37 -4.93 2.91 4.97
CA LYS A 37 -5.53 3.43 6.19
C LYS A 37 -5.70 2.37 7.27
N ASN A 38 -5.17 2.61 8.47
CA ASN A 38 -5.34 1.71 9.61
C ASN A 38 -4.82 0.25 9.40
N CYS A 39 -3.95 0.03 8.42
CA CYS A 39 -3.24 -1.25 8.19
C CYS A 39 -2.02 -1.38 9.12
N HIS A 40 -2.27 -1.45 10.42
CA HIS A 40 -1.27 -1.42 11.51
C HIS A 40 -0.19 -2.52 11.46
N ARG A 41 -0.38 -3.58 10.67
CA ARG A 41 0.59 -4.68 10.52
C ARG A 41 1.66 -4.39 9.45
N ILE A 42 1.46 -3.35 8.65
CA ILE A 42 2.41 -2.95 7.62
C ILE A 42 3.41 -1.98 8.24
N SER A 43 4.67 -2.10 7.85
CA SER A 43 5.72 -1.17 8.27
C SER A 43 6.03 -0.18 7.14
N GLN A 44 6.37 1.06 7.50
CA GLN A 44 6.79 2.05 6.50
C GLN A 44 7.96 1.53 5.65
N LYS A 45 8.89 0.80 6.26
CA LYS A 45 10.05 0.21 5.57
C LYS A 45 9.69 -0.68 4.38
N ILE A 46 8.60 -1.46 4.46
CA ILE A 46 8.21 -2.31 3.32
C ILE A 46 7.54 -1.48 2.22
N ILE A 47 6.86 -0.39 2.59
CA ILE A 47 6.26 0.56 1.65
C ILE A 47 7.35 1.28 0.86
N ASP A 48 8.31 1.91 1.54
CA ASP A 48 9.42 2.62 0.88
C ASP A 48 10.22 1.70 -0.05
N LYS A 49 10.31 0.41 0.29
CA LYS A 49 11.01 -0.59 -0.52
C LYS A 49 10.24 -1.01 -1.76
N LEU A 50 8.92 -1.20 -1.67
CA LEU A 50 8.11 -1.74 -2.77
C LEU A 50 7.52 -0.65 -3.65
N PHE A 51 7.30 0.53 -3.08
CA PHE A 51 6.56 1.63 -3.69
C PHE A 51 7.28 2.96 -3.48
N PRO A 52 8.54 3.12 -3.95
CA PRO A 52 9.35 4.31 -3.69
C PRO A 52 8.75 5.59 -4.26
N ASP A 53 8.01 5.48 -5.36
CA ASP A 53 7.45 6.61 -6.12
C ASP A 53 5.91 6.66 -6.10
N LEU A 54 5.26 5.80 -5.32
CA LEU A 54 3.79 5.69 -5.27
C LEU A 54 3.21 6.63 -4.21
N GLU A 55 2.06 7.24 -4.49
CA GLU A 55 1.31 7.94 -3.45
C GLU A 55 0.63 6.94 -2.51
N ILE A 56 0.91 7.06 -1.20
CA ILE A 56 0.36 6.17 -0.18
C ILE A 56 -0.60 6.93 0.73
N GLY A 57 -1.86 6.48 0.70
CA GLY A 57 -2.95 7.01 1.51
C GLY A 57 -3.04 6.42 2.91
N GLY A 58 -3.61 7.19 3.83
CA GLY A 58 -4.11 6.66 5.10
C GLY A 58 -3.06 6.15 6.09
N TYR A 59 -1.76 6.23 5.75
CA TYR A 59 -0.68 5.94 6.68
C TYR A 59 -0.62 7.07 7.72
N TYR A 60 -1.46 6.95 8.75
CA TYR A 60 -1.32 7.77 9.93
C TYR A 60 -0.02 7.33 10.59
N ILE A 61 1.04 8.11 10.34
CA ILE A 61 2.01 8.36 11.40
C ILE A 61 1.12 8.80 12.57
N LEU A 62 0.97 7.93 13.56
CA LEU A 62 0.67 8.40 14.90
C LEU A 62 1.82 9.36 15.21
N LEU A 63 1.66 10.63 14.83
CA LEU A 63 2.28 11.73 15.54
C LEU A 63 1.70 11.59 16.93
N LEU A 64 2.37 10.79 17.74
CA LEU A 64 2.21 10.76 19.18
C LEU A 64 2.51 12.19 19.61
N GLY A 65 1.44 12.98 19.72
CA GLY A 65 1.44 14.21 20.50
C GLY A 65 1.53 13.89 21.97
#